data_AF-Q4PJ53-F1
#
_entry.id   AF-Q4PJ53-F1
#
_cell.length_a   1.000
_cell.length_b   1.000
_cell.length_c   1.000
_cell.angle_alpha   90.00
_cell.angle_beta   90.00
_cell.angle_gamma   90.00
#
_symmetry.space_group_name_H-M   'P 1'
#
loop_
_entity.id
_entity.type
_entity.pdbx_description
1 polymer ?
#
loop_
_entity_poly.entity_id
_entity_poly.type
_entity_poly.pdbx_seq_one_letter_code
_entity_poly.pdbx_strand_id
1 'polypeptide(L)'
;MTHGSGGKRRYHKKYIELLVDMGLVVFQIDHYAARKIKYDKTFSKVSGITFMNDAYAALKLLKTNPKIRNVGYLGWSQGGVGPILSHFKSVNDLIPVRERFKSAVAIYPYCGFTFPSETETETQLLMITGADDDLTPEAACRNLYSKFFRNDNNINFISIDNARHGFDNPFLFFGMTFENLPNLMVINDECTLTVNKDGNIQNLKGTLIDTPELSEYFLNLCSEKGVTVK
;
A
#
# COMPACT_ATOMS: atom_id res chain seq x y z
N MET A 1 6.03 -9.57 3.03
CA MET A 1 4.57 -9.36 3.15
C MET A 1 4.28 -8.34 4.24
N THR A 2 3.48 -7.33 3.96
CA THR A 2 3.12 -6.25 4.90
C THR A 2 1.62 -6.19 5.09
N HIS A 3 1.16 -6.21 6.33
CA HIS A 3 -0.27 -6.16 6.64
C HIS A 3 -0.85 -4.77 6.40
N GLY A 4 -2.18 -4.65 6.34
CA GLY A 4 -2.90 -3.37 6.39
C GLY A 4 -2.92 -2.76 7.81
N SER A 5 -3.71 -1.70 8.00
CA SER A 5 -3.83 -1.01 9.31
C SER A 5 -4.34 -1.91 10.44
N GLY A 6 -5.04 -3.00 10.11
CA GLY A 6 -5.51 -3.97 11.10
C GLY A 6 -4.40 -4.80 11.77
N GLY A 7 -3.14 -4.70 11.34
CA GLY A 7 -2.09 -5.60 11.83
C GLY A 7 -2.14 -6.99 11.18
N LYS A 8 -1.28 -7.91 11.63
CA LYS A 8 -1.33 -9.31 11.17
C LYS A 8 -2.66 -9.97 11.57
N ARG A 9 -3.37 -10.47 10.57
CA ARG A 9 -4.59 -11.27 10.71
C ARG A 9 -4.39 -12.73 10.30
N ARG A 10 -5.32 -13.59 10.74
CA ARG A 10 -5.29 -15.04 10.49
C ARG A 10 -5.44 -15.40 9.01
N TYR A 11 -6.16 -14.60 8.22
CA TYR A 11 -6.34 -14.86 6.78
C TYR A 11 -5.02 -14.75 6.00
N HIS A 12 -4.03 -13.97 6.46
CA HIS A 12 -2.71 -13.96 5.84
C HIS A 12 -2.03 -15.33 5.85
N LYS A 13 -2.40 -16.24 6.77
CA LYS A 13 -1.86 -17.60 6.81
C LYS A 13 -2.10 -18.33 5.49
N LYS A 14 -3.26 -18.12 4.84
CA LYS A 14 -3.58 -18.75 3.55
C LYS A 14 -2.66 -18.28 2.43
N TYR A 15 -2.29 -17.01 2.43
CA TYR A 15 -1.28 -16.49 1.51
C TYR A 15 0.12 -17.03 1.80
N ILE A 16 0.49 -17.20 3.07
CA ILE A 16 1.76 -17.82 3.44
C ILE A 16 1.82 -19.25 2.92
N GLU A 17 0.78 -20.05 3.17
CA GLU A 17 0.65 -21.43 2.68
C GLU A 17 0.77 -21.47 1.15
N LEU A 18 -0.03 -20.66 0.43
CA LEU A 18 0.01 -20.56 -1.03
C LEU A 18 1.41 -20.24 -1.58
N LEU A 19 2.08 -19.23 -1.03
CA LEU A 19 3.39 -18.80 -1.52
C LEU A 19 4.48 -19.83 -1.23
N VAL A 20 4.40 -20.52 -0.07
CA VAL A 20 5.33 -21.60 0.28
C VAL A 20 5.13 -22.81 -0.65
N ASP A 21 3.87 -23.16 -0.97
CA ASP A 21 3.54 -24.24 -1.91
C ASP A 21 4.05 -23.92 -3.34
N MET A 22 4.14 -22.65 -3.69
CA MET A 22 4.79 -22.17 -4.93
C MET A 22 6.34 -22.19 -4.87
N GLY A 23 6.93 -22.64 -3.76
CA GLY A 23 8.38 -22.72 -3.57
C GLY A 23 9.05 -21.42 -3.12
N LEU A 24 8.29 -20.45 -2.60
CA LEU A 24 8.82 -19.17 -2.10
C LEU A 24 9.12 -19.21 -0.60
N VAL A 25 10.11 -18.41 -0.19
CA VAL A 25 10.33 -18.09 1.23
C VAL A 25 9.51 -16.86 1.58
N VAL A 26 8.72 -16.94 2.65
CA VAL A 26 7.85 -15.84 3.08
C VAL A 26 8.41 -15.16 4.32
N PHE A 27 8.69 -13.86 4.20
CA PHE A 27 9.00 -12.98 5.33
C PHE A 27 7.80 -12.05 5.60
N GLN A 28 7.02 -12.36 6.65
CA GLN A 28 5.90 -11.52 7.07
C GLN A 28 6.35 -10.54 8.16
N ILE A 29 6.16 -9.25 7.90
CA ILE A 29 6.54 -8.18 8.82
C ILE A 29 5.37 -7.86 9.75
N ASP A 30 5.68 -7.63 11.02
CA ASP A 30 4.76 -7.06 12.00
C ASP A 30 5.21 -5.62 12.29
N HIS A 31 4.55 -4.66 11.66
CA HIS A 31 4.94 -3.25 11.77
C HIS A 31 4.59 -2.64 13.13
N TYR A 32 3.80 -3.34 13.96
CA TYR A 32 3.29 -2.81 15.23
C TYR A 32 3.99 -3.39 16.45
N ALA A 33 4.33 -4.69 16.43
CA ALA A 33 4.87 -5.37 17.61
C ALA A 33 6.12 -4.69 18.19
N ALA A 34 7.11 -4.37 17.37
CA ALA A 34 8.34 -3.71 17.82
C ALA A 34 8.11 -2.29 18.37
N ARG A 35 7.04 -1.63 17.89
CA ARG A 35 6.62 -0.27 18.32
C ARG A 35 5.69 -0.30 19.54
N LYS A 36 5.35 -1.49 20.07
CA LYS A 36 4.38 -1.68 21.15
C LYS A 36 3.00 -1.08 20.84
N ILE A 37 2.65 -1.00 19.56
CA ILE A 37 1.36 -0.49 19.10
C ILE A 37 0.36 -1.64 19.10
N LYS A 38 -0.80 -1.41 19.72
CA LYS A 38 -1.98 -2.26 19.54
C LYS A 38 -2.89 -1.57 18.52
N TYR A 39 -3.49 -2.37 17.64
CA TYR A 39 -4.52 -1.86 16.73
C TYR A 39 -5.66 -1.24 17.55
N ASP A 40 -5.97 0.02 17.27
CA ASP A 40 -6.99 0.81 17.97
C ASP A 40 -8.02 1.40 17.02
N LYS A 41 -8.12 0.85 15.79
CA LYS A 41 -9.01 1.31 14.71
C LYS A 41 -8.65 2.67 14.10
N THR A 42 -7.48 3.22 14.41
CA THR A 42 -6.92 4.40 13.71
C THR A 42 -5.99 3.96 12.57
N PHE A 43 -5.86 4.83 11.55
CA PHE A 43 -4.99 4.60 10.38
C PHE A 43 -3.73 5.50 10.39
N SER A 44 -3.65 6.45 11.32
CA SER A 44 -2.65 7.53 11.32
C SER A 44 -1.39 7.24 12.15
N LYS A 45 -1.40 6.26 13.05
CA LYS A 45 -0.28 6.02 13.99
C LYS A 45 1.04 5.61 13.35
N VAL A 46 0.98 4.90 12.23
CA VAL A 46 2.16 4.48 11.46
C VAL A 46 1.80 4.63 10.00
N SER A 47 2.59 5.38 9.23
CA SER A 47 2.25 5.63 7.82
C SER A 47 2.61 4.44 6.92
N GLY A 48 2.02 4.41 5.72
CA GLY A 48 2.41 3.44 4.68
C GLY A 48 3.89 3.58 4.27
N ILE A 49 4.47 4.79 4.34
CA ILE A 49 5.91 5.01 4.14
C ILE A 49 6.74 4.33 5.22
N THR A 50 6.31 4.39 6.49
CA THR A 50 6.99 3.65 7.55
C THR A 50 6.94 2.14 7.29
N PHE A 51 5.82 1.61 6.76
CA PHE A 51 5.74 0.20 6.37
C PHE A 51 6.70 -0.11 5.20
N MET A 52 6.83 0.79 4.23
CA MET A 52 7.83 0.70 3.15
C MET A 52 9.26 0.64 3.71
N ASN A 53 9.63 1.53 4.64
CA ASN A 53 10.95 1.55 5.27
C ASN A 53 11.26 0.24 6.00
N ASP A 54 10.31 -0.29 6.78
CA ASP A 54 10.44 -1.60 7.42
C ASP A 54 10.66 -2.72 6.39
N ALA A 55 9.94 -2.67 5.26
CA ALA A 55 10.09 -3.64 4.17
C ALA A 55 11.46 -3.56 3.49
N TYR A 56 12.02 -2.37 3.29
CA TYR A 56 13.36 -2.19 2.75
C TYR A 56 14.45 -2.66 3.72
N ALA A 57 14.27 -2.45 5.03
CA ALA A 57 15.16 -3.03 6.04
C ALA A 57 15.12 -4.57 5.99
N ALA A 58 13.93 -5.17 5.84
CA ALA A 58 13.78 -6.61 5.65
C ALA A 58 14.40 -7.09 4.34
N LEU A 59 14.28 -6.34 3.24
CA LEU A 59 14.91 -6.65 1.96
C LEU A 59 16.44 -6.75 2.11
N LYS A 60 17.05 -5.74 2.75
CA LYS A 60 18.50 -5.74 3.04
C LYS A 60 18.91 -6.98 3.83
N LEU A 61 18.14 -7.36 4.86
CA LEU A 61 18.38 -8.56 5.65
C LEU A 61 18.27 -9.83 4.81
N LEU A 62 17.19 -9.99 4.03
CA LEU A 62 16.98 -11.17 3.18
C LEU A 62 18.12 -11.36 2.17
N LYS A 63 18.62 -10.27 1.60
CA LYS A 63 19.71 -10.29 0.62
C LYS A 63 21.09 -10.62 1.20
N THR A 64 21.24 -10.71 2.53
CA THR A 64 22.43 -11.29 3.15
C THR A 64 22.55 -12.80 2.94
N ASN A 65 21.43 -13.48 2.65
CA ASN A 65 21.43 -14.91 2.36
C ASN A 65 21.67 -15.13 0.85
N PRO A 66 22.79 -15.77 0.44
CA PRO A 66 23.13 -15.95 -0.98
C PRO A 66 22.13 -16.84 -1.74
N LYS A 67 21.28 -17.61 -1.04
CA LYS A 67 20.21 -18.40 -1.68
C LYS A 67 19.04 -17.53 -2.16
N ILE A 68 18.89 -16.30 -1.64
CA ILE A 68 17.81 -15.39 -2.00
C ILE A 68 18.25 -14.48 -3.15
N ARG A 69 17.90 -14.87 -4.38
CA ARG A 69 18.24 -14.11 -5.59
C ARG A 69 17.28 -12.95 -5.82
N ASN A 70 15.98 -13.24 -5.81
CA ASN A 70 14.91 -12.27 -6.06
C ASN A 70 13.99 -12.17 -4.84
N VAL A 71 13.46 -10.98 -4.59
CA VAL A 71 12.49 -10.71 -3.51
C VAL A 71 11.33 -9.91 -4.10
N GLY A 72 10.10 -10.38 -3.89
CA GLY A 72 8.89 -9.65 -4.24
C GLY A 72 8.30 -8.94 -3.02
N TYR A 73 7.61 -7.83 -3.24
CA TYR A 73 6.93 -7.05 -2.19
C TYR A 73 5.41 -7.17 -2.31
N LEU A 74 4.80 -7.98 -1.45
CA LEU A 74 3.34 -8.10 -1.34
C LEU A 74 2.79 -7.32 -0.12
N GLY A 75 1.76 -6.50 -0.32
CA GLY A 75 1.11 -5.73 0.74
C GLY A 75 -0.38 -5.46 0.50
N TRP A 76 -1.11 -5.20 1.59
CA TRP A 76 -2.57 -5.00 1.59
C TRP A 76 -2.97 -3.64 2.15
N SER A 77 -3.98 -2.97 1.60
CA SER A 77 -4.52 -1.71 2.13
C SER A 77 -3.40 -0.69 2.39
N GLN A 78 -3.25 -0.21 3.62
CA GLN A 78 -2.12 0.64 4.04
C GLN A 78 -0.73 0.02 3.74
N GLY A 79 -0.59 -1.30 3.87
CA GLY A 79 0.62 -2.03 3.50
C GLY A 79 0.87 -2.12 2.00
N GLY A 80 -0.14 -1.81 1.18
CA GLY A 80 -0.06 -1.69 -0.28
C GLY A 80 0.59 -0.39 -0.77
N VAL A 81 0.77 0.60 0.11
CA VAL A 81 1.47 1.86 -0.23
C VAL A 81 2.93 1.61 -0.61
N GLY A 82 3.65 0.77 0.15
CA GLY A 82 5.05 0.45 -0.14
C GLY A 82 5.26 -0.25 -1.49
N PRO A 83 4.48 -1.30 -1.84
CA PRO A 83 4.47 -1.88 -3.18
C PRO A 83 4.27 -0.84 -4.30
N ILE A 84 3.27 0.04 -4.19
CA ILE A 84 3.02 1.09 -5.19
C ILE A 84 4.21 2.02 -5.33
N LEU A 85 4.70 2.57 -4.22
CA LEU A 85 5.79 3.53 -4.25
C LEU A 85 7.10 2.93 -4.71
N SER A 86 7.30 1.62 -4.48
CA SER A 86 8.47 0.92 -5.01
C SER A 86 8.53 0.82 -6.53
N HIS A 87 7.40 1.07 -7.22
CA HIS A 87 7.36 1.16 -8.67
C HIS A 87 8.15 2.35 -9.20
N PHE A 88 8.18 3.47 -8.48
CA PHE A 88 8.78 4.73 -8.93
C PHE A 88 10.24 4.83 -8.52
N LYS A 89 11.13 4.95 -9.51
CA LYS A 89 12.59 4.96 -9.28
C LYS A 89 13.02 6.08 -8.34
N SER A 90 12.49 7.28 -8.54
CA SER A 90 12.81 8.45 -7.71
C SER A 90 12.51 8.22 -6.23
N VAL A 91 11.44 7.48 -5.90
CA VAL A 91 11.10 7.14 -4.52
C VAL A 91 12.03 6.06 -3.98
N ASN A 92 12.36 5.04 -4.77
CA ASN A 92 13.30 4.00 -4.37
C ASN A 92 14.71 4.52 -4.11
N ASP A 93 15.16 5.50 -4.88
CA ASP A 93 16.48 6.11 -4.74
C ASP A 93 16.61 6.97 -3.47
N LEU A 94 15.49 7.39 -2.86
CA LEU A 94 15.46 8.06 -1.55
C LEU A 94 15.66 7.09 -0.38
N ILE A 95 15.47 5.78 -0.59
CA ILE A 95 15.63 4.79 0.48
C ILE A 95 17.13 4.43 0.61
N PRO A 96 17.73 4.46 1.81
CA PRO A 96 19.15 4.16 2.03
C PRO A 96 19.46 2.64 2.02
N VAL A 97 18.88 1.92 1.07
CA VAL A 97 19.06 0.48 0.82
C VAL A 97 19.39 0.32 -0.66
N ARG A 98 20.42 -0.45 -1.00
CA ARG A 98 20.88 -0.60 -2.41
C ARG A 98 20.08 -1.67 -3.16
N GLU A 99 19.60 -2.66 -2.42
CA GLU A 99 18.79 -3.73 -2.92
C GLU A 99 17.44 -3.19 -3.41
N ARG A 100 16.89 -3.82 -4.46
CA ARG A 100 15.58 -3.50 -5.03
C ARG A 100 14.68 -4.73 -5.03
N PHE A 101 13.38 -4.50 -4.85
CA PHE A 101 12.40 -5.55 -5.07
C PHE A 101 12.33 -5.86 -6.57
N LYS A 102 12.14 -7.14 -6.91
CA LYS A 102 12.03 -7.57 -8.31
C LYS A 102 10.63 -7.35 -8.87
N SER A 103 9.62 -7.47 -8.01
CA SER A 103 8.21 -7.23 -8.32
C SER A 103 7.47 -6.83 -7.05
N ALA A 104 6.31 -6.21 -7.23
CA ALA A 104 5.45 -5.69 -6.18
C ALA A 104 3.99 -6.05 -6.48
N VAL A 105 3.24 -6.42 -5.45
CA VAL A 105 1.81 -6.71 -5.51
C VAL A 105 1.11 -5.91 -4.41
N ALA A 106 0.11 -5.12 -4.80
CA ALA A 106 -0.68 -4.29 -3.91
C ALA A 106 -2.14 -4.73 -3.98
N ILE A 107 -2.68 -5.22 -2.85
CA ILE A 107 -4.05 -5.75 -2.77
C ILE A 107 -4.94 -4.74 -2.03
N TYR A 108 -6.04 -4.33 -2.66
CA TYR A 108 -6.93 -3.22 -2.27
C TYR A 108 -6.17 -2.02 -1.66
N PRO A 109 -5.14 -1.49 -2.34
CA PRO A 109 -4.22 -0.53 -1.73
C PRO A 109 -4.80 0.89 -1.68
N TYR A 110 -4.26 1.72 -0.80
CA TYR A 110 -4.44 3.17 -0.92
C TYR A 110 -3.57 3.72 -2.07
N CYS A 111 -4.22 4.21 -3.13
CA CYS A 111 -3.57 4.75 -4.33
C CYS A 111 -3.62 6.29 -4.45
N GLY A 112 -3.90 7.01 -3.37
CA GLY A 112 -3.97 8.48 -3.38
C GLY A 112 -2.61 9.18 -3.50
N PHE A 113 -1.74 8.68 -4.38
CA PHE A 113 -0.44 9.25 -4.72
C PHE A 113 -0.37 9.57 -6.21
N THR A 114 0.43 10.56 -6.60
CA THR A 114 0.79 10.77 -8.00
C THR A 114 2.19 11.38 -8.14
N PHE A 115 2.75 11.27 -9.33
CA PHE A 115 4.06 11.79 -9.72
C PHE A 115 3.98 12.41 -11.12
N PRO A 116 4.96 13.21 -11.58
CA PRO A 116 5.02 13.65 -12.97
C PRO A 116 4.94 12.48 -13.97
N SER A 117 4.30 12.67 -15.12
CA SER A 117 4.00 11.58 -16.07
C SER A 117 5.25 10.92 -16.67
N GLU A 118 6.36 11.64 -16.69
CA GLU A 118 7.68 11.23 -17.14
C GLU A 118 8.52 10.55 -16.05
N THR A 119 7.97 10.39 -14.84
CA THR A 119 8.68 9.70 -13.75
C THR A 119 9.05 8.28 -14.16
N GLU A 120 10.34 7.96 -14.05
CA GLU A 120 10.88 6.63 -14.37
C GLU A 120 10.34 5.58 -13.39
N THR A 121 10.01 4.40 -13.94
CA THR A 121 9.49 3.26 -13.18
C THR A 121 10.48 2.09 -13.26
N GLU A 122 10.64 1.34 -12.17
CA GLU A 122 11.65 0.26 -12.10
C GLU A 122 11.14 -1.08 -11.56
N THR A 123 10.30 -1.09 -10.51
CA THR A 123 9.79 -2.35 -9.93
C THR A 123 8.48 -2.74 -10.60
N GLN A 124 8.38 -3.92 -11.18
CA GLN A 124 7.12 -4.40 -11.78
C GLN A 124 6.00 -4.42 -10.74
N LEU A 125 4.90 -3.74 -11.03
CA LEU A 125 3.78 -3.57 -10.09
C LEU A 125 2.52 -4.27 -10.61
N LEU A 126 1.87 -5.04 -9.75
CA LEU A 126 0.50 -5.50 -9.93
C LEU A 126 -0.38 -4.88 -8.83
N MET A 127 -1.41 -4.15 -9.23
CA MET A 127 -2.47 -3.68 -8.34
C MET A 127 -3.72 -4.53 -8.53
N ILE A 128 -4.30 -4.99 -7.43
CA ILE A 128 -5.55 -5.76 -7.42
C ILE A 128 -6.54 -5.00 -6.53
N THR A 129 -7.64 -4.52 -7.11
CA THR A 129 -8.66 -3.71 -6.43
C THR A 129 -10.02 -4.40 -6.44
N GLY A 130 -10.88 -4.03 -5.50
CA GLY A 130 -12.31 -4.32 -5.59
C GLY A 130 -13.03 -3.15 -6.25
N ALA A 131 -13.85 -3.42 -7.26
CA ALA A 131 -14.57 -2.38 -8.00
C ALA A 131 -15.53 -1.55 -7.13
N ASP A 132 -16.03 -2.15 -6.05
CA ASP A 132 -17.00 -1.56 -5.11
C ASP A 132 -16.35 -1.10 -3.79
N ASP A 133 -15.01 -1.08 -3.71
CA ASP A 133 -14.29 -0.62 -2.52
C ASP A 133 -14.58 0.86 -2.25
N ASP A 134 -15.18 1.15 -1.10
CA ASP A 134 -15.49 2.49 -0.62
C ASP A 134 -14.59 2.94 0.55
N LEU A 135 -13.60 2.13 0.95
CA LEU A 135 -12.57 2.54 1.93
C LEU A 135 -11.33 3.08 1.22
N THR A 136 -10.85 2.38 0.20
CA THR A 136 -9.79 2.85 -0.71
C THR A 136 -10.31 2.81 -2.15
N PRO A 137 -11.10 3.82 -2.57
CA PRO A 137 -11.78 3.79 -3.84
C PRO A 137 -10.87 3.54 -5.04
N GLU A 138 -11.29 2.59 -5.87
CA GLU A 138 -10.53 2.11 -7.02
C GLU A 138 -10.17 3.23 -8.02
N ALA A 139 -10.97 4.29 -8.09
CA ALA A 139 -10.74 5.45 -8.94
C ALA A 139 -9.31 6.01 -8.80
N ALA A 140 -8.77 6.06 -7.58
CA ALA A 140 -7.40 6.52 -7.35
C ALA A 140 -6.37 5.58 -8.02
N CYS A 141 -6.56 4.26 -7.91
CA CYS A 141 -5.69 3.27 -8.53
C CYS A 141 -5.80 3.27 -10.06
N ARG A 142 -7.01 3.43 -10.61
CA ARG A 142 -7.24 3.57 -12.05
C ARG A 142 -6.58 4.82 -12.61
N ASN A 143 -6.64 5.95 -11.90
CA ASN A 143 -5.97 7.19 -12.28
C ASN A 143 -4.45 7.00 -12.31
N LEU A 144 -3.88 6.37 -11.28
CA LEU A 144 -2.45 6.05 -11.23
C LEU A 144 -2.04 5.13 -12.38
N TYR A 145 -2.77 4.03 -12.59
CA TYR A 145 -2.52 3.09 -13.67
C TYR A 145 -2.57 3.77 -15.04
N SER A 146 -3.64 4.52 -15.32
CA SER A 146 -3.81 5.20 -16.61
C SER A 146 -2.69 6.21 -16.89
N LYS A 147 -2.19 6.88 -15.84
CA LYS A 147 -1.09 7.84 -15.96
C LYS A 147 0.25 7.18 -16.31
N PHE A 148 0.52 6.00 -15.76
CA PHE A 148 1.84 5.34 -15.85
C PHE A 148 1.89 4.11 -16.75
N PHE A 149 0.77 3.65 -17.29
CA PHE A 149 0.76 2.55 -18.25
C PHE A 149 1.46 2.94 -19.56
N ARG A 150 2.40 2.10 -20.02
CA ARG A 150 3.20 2.32 -21.24
C ARG A 150 3.20 1.12 -22.20
N ASN A 151 2.35 0.12 -21.98
CA ASN A 151 2.32 -1.14 -22.74
C ASN A 151 3.67 -1.91 -22.73
N ASP A 152 4.41 -1.80 -21.64
CA ASP A 152 5.72 -2.43 -21.39
C ASP A 152 5.66 -3.55 -20.34
N ASN A 153 4.45 -3.88 -19.87
CA ASN A 153 4.16 -4.83 -18.78
C ASN A 153 4.78 -4.46 -17.41
N ASN A 154 5.21 -3.21 -17.20
CA ASN A 154 5.82 -2.81 -15.93
C ASN A 154 4.79 -2.48 -14.84
N ILE A 155 3.56 -2.11 -15.23
CA ILE A 155 2.43 -1.92 -14.32
C ILE A 155 1.21 -2.67 -14.85
N ASN A 156 0.55 -3.43 -13.98
CA ASN A 156 -0.65 -4.21 -14.26
C ASN A 156 -1.74 -3.87 -13.26
N PHE A 157 -2.98 -3.95 -13.69
CA PHE A 157 -4.15 -3.59 -12.88
C PHE A 157 -5.27 -4.62 -13.09
N ILE A 158 -5.75 -5.20 -11.99
CA ILE A 158 -6.87 -6.13 -11.96
C ILE A 158 -7.96 -5.52 -11.07
N SER A 159 -9.15 -5.35 -11.64
CA SER A 159 -10.35 -4.95 -10.92
C SER A 159 -11.23 -6.18 -10.74
N ILE A 160 -11.61 -6.48 -9.50
CA ILE A 160 -12.51 -7.58 -9.18
C ILE A 160 -13.92 -7.02 -9.03
N ASP A 161 -14.81 -7.43 -9.93
CA ASP A 161 -16.21 -7.02 -9.93
C ASP A 161 -16.91 -7.43 -8.62
N ASN A 162 -17.75 -6.55 -8.09
CA ASN A 162 -18.54 -6.75 -6.86
C ASN A 162 -17.71 -6.98 -5.58
N ALA A 163 -16.40 -6.80 -5.62
CA ALA A 163 -15.52 -6.93 -4.46
C ALA A 163 -15.35 -5.58 -3.76
N ARG A 164 -15.32 -5.60 -2.43
CA ARG A 164 -15.12 -4.43 -1.57
C ARG A 164 -13.79 -4.53 -0.82
N HIS A 165 -13.51 -3.58 0.08
CA HIS A 165 -12.26 -3.60 0.83
C HIS A 165 -12.11 -4.89 1.65
N GLY A 166 -10.95 -5.54 1.54
CA GLY A 166 -10.71 -6.79 2.26
C GLY A 166 -11.47 -7.99 1.72
N PHE A 167 -11.76 -8.03 0.41
CA PHE A 167 -12.45 -9.14 -0.27
C PHE A 167 -11.85 -10.54 -0.03
N ASP A 168 -10.60 -10.62 0.42
CA ASP A 168 -9.88 -11.86 0.73
C ASP A 168 -10.00 -12.26 2.21
N ASN A 169 -10.69 -11.47 3.02
CA ASN A 169 -10.86 -11.70 4.45
C ASN A 169 -12.20 -12.44 4.70
N PRO A 170 -12.16 -13.73 5.07
CA PRO A 170 -13.38 -14.53 5.25
C PRO A 170 -14.32 -14.00 6.34
N PHE A 171 -13.82 -13.18 7.27
CA PHE A 171 -14.65 -12.56 8.30
C PHE A 171 -15.56 -11.46 7.75
N LEU A 172 -15.31 -10.96 6.54
CA LEU A 172 -16.09 -9.91 5.90
C LEU A 172 -17.17 -10.47 4.95
N PHE A 173 -17.21 -11.79 4.75
CA PHE A 173 -18.04 -12.44 3.72
C PHE A 173 -19.53 -12.07 3.76
N PHE A 174 -20.10 -11.86 4.95
CA PHE A 174 -21.51 -11.47 5.13
C PHE A 174 -21.77 -9.96 5.00
N GLY A 175 -20.72 -9.17 4.74
CA GLY A 175 -20.77 -7.73 4.73
C GLY A 175 -20.72 -7.14 6.14
N MET A 176 -20.00 -6.04 6.32
CA MET A 176 -20.06 -5.19 7.50
C MET A 176 -20.00 -3.72 7.09
N THR A 177 -20.85 -2.90 7.69
CA THR A 177 -20.80 -1.45 7.54
C THR A 177 -20.15 -0.85 8.78
N PHE A 178 -19.17 0.03 8.57
CA PHE A 178 -18.51 0.77 9.64
C PHE A 178 -18.76 2.26 9.46
N GLU A 179 -19.63 2.83 10.27
CA GLU A 179 -20.09 4.23 10.16
C GLU A 179 -18.97 5.27 10.36
N ASN A 180 -17.90 4.91 11.07
CA ASN A 180 -16.84 5.84 11.47
C ASN A 180 -15.52 5.64 10.71
N LEU A 181 -15.41 4.66 9.81
CA LEU A 181 -14.21 4.53 8.99
C LEU A 181 -14.25 5.54 7.84
N PRO A 182 -13.07 6.05 7.42
CA PRO A 182 -12.98 7.04 6.35
C PRO A 182 -13.21 6.37 4.99
N ASN A 183 -14.02 6.99 4.14
CA ASN A 183 -14.12 6.69 2.73
C ASN A 183 -13.21 7.65 1.95
N LEU A 184 -12.14 7.14 1.35
CA LEU A 184 -11.08 7.94 0.73
C LEU A 184 -11.40 8.35 -0.73
N MET A 185 -12.65 8.67 -1.02
CA MET A 185 -13.14 9.05 -2.36
C MET A 185 -12.78 10.47 -2.79
N VAL A 186 -12.32 11.32 -1.87
CA VAL A 186 -11.98 12.71 -2.18
C VAL A 186 -10.64 12.76 -2.94
N ILE A 187 -10.71 12.95 -4.25
CA ILE A 187 -9.54 13.04 -5.14
C ILE A 187 -9.44 14.47 -5.70
N ASN A 188 -8.52 15.26 -5.14
CA ASN A 188 -8.20 16.63 -5.57
C ASN A 188 -6.75 16.98 -5.18
N ASP A 189 -6.29 18.19 -5.45
CA ASP A 189 -4.92 18.61 -5.15
C ASP A 189 -4.58 18.63 -3.64
N GLU A 190 -5.56 18.87 -2.78
CA GLU A 190 -5.34 18.91 -1.32
C GLU A 190 -5.22 17.51 -0.72
N CYS A 191 -5.85 16.53 -1.35
CA CYS A 191 -5.98 15.16 -0.88
C CYS A 191 -5.12 14.14 -1.63
N THR A 192 -4.57 14.51 -2.79
CA THR A 192 -3.64 13.67 -3.53
C THR A 192 -2.22 13.92 -3.02
N LEU A 193 -1.53 12.85 -2.64
CA LEU A 193 -0.18 12.88 -2.10
C LEU A 193 0.88 12.75 -3.18
N THR A 194 2.07 13.22 -2.88
CA THR A 194 3.30 12.97 -3.63
C THR A 194 4.49 12.91 -2.66
N VAL A 195 5.65 12.47 -3.16
CA VAL A 195 6.90 12.48 -2.41
C VAL A 195 7.81 13.52 -3.04
N ASN A 196 8.23 14.51 -2.27
CA ASN A 196 9.14 15.54 -2.79
C ASN A 196 10.58 15.04 -2.87
N LYS A 197 11.46 15.85 -3.47
CA LYS A 197 12.88 15.51 -3.69
C LYS A 197 13.67 15.21 -2.42
N ASP A 198 13.18 15.66 -1.26
CA ASP A 198 13.82 15.46 0.04
C ASP A 198 13.29 14.20 0.75
N GLY A 199 12.38 13.45 0.10
CA GLY A 199 11.78 12.24 0.64
C GLY A 199 10.57 12.49 1.56
N ASN A 200 10.08 13.72 1.64
CA ASN A 200 8.94 14.07 2.48
C ASN A 200 7.61 13.89 1.74
N ILE A 201 6.60 13.41 2.46
CA ILE A 201 5.22 13.35 1.95
C ILE A 201 4.63 14.75 1.95
N GLN A 202 3.98 15.11 0.85
CA GLN A 202 3.19 16.34 0.75
C GLN A 202 1.96 16.12 -0.13
N ASN A 203 0.98 17.01 -0.04
CA ASN A 203 -0.09 17.08 -1.05
C ASN A 203 0.35 17.86 -2.31
N LEU A 204 -0.50 17.93 -3.33
CA LEU A 204 -0.19 18.68 -4.56
C LEU A 204 -0.22 20.20 -4.39
N LYS A 205 -0.74 20.71 -3.26
CA LYS A 205 -0.59 22.12 -2.86
C LYS A 205 0.76 22.42 -2.19
N GLY A 206 1.59 21.41 -1.93
CA GLY A 206 2.90 21.55 -1.29
C GLY A 206 2.85 21.57 0.24
N THR A 207 1.71 21.22 0.86
CA THR A 207 1.61 21.07 2.31
C THR A 207 2.28 19.77 2.73
N LEU A 208 3.28 19.85 3.60
CA LEU A 208 3.94 18.67 4.19
C LEU A 208 2.99 17.92 5.13
N ILE A 209 3.04 16.59 5.06
CA ILE A 209 2.26 15.68 5.92
C ILE A 209 3.24 14.69 6.56
N ASP A 210 3.93 15.16 7.59
CA ASP A 210 5.08 14.49 8.20
C ASP A 210 4.83 14.08 9.67
N THR A 211 3.68 14.42 10.24
CA THR A 211 3.27 13.99 11.59
C THR A 211 2.01 13.13 11.58
N PRO A 212 1.80 12.27 12.60
CA PRO A 212 0.54 11.55 12.80
C PRO A 212 -0.67 12.48 12.92
N GLU A 213 -0.53 13.64 13.58
CA GLU A 213 -1.61 14.61 13.76
C GLU A 213 -2.03 15.24 12.43
N LEU A 214 -1.06 15.61 11.58
CA LEU A 214 -1.35 16.09 10.23
C LEU A 214 -1.93 14.99 9.35
N SER A 215 -1.42 13.77 9.47
CA SER A 215 -1.98 12.62 8.75
C SER A 215 -3.44 12.38 9.13
N GLU A 216 -3.79 12.49 10.41
CA GLU A 216 -5.16 12.37 10.90
C GLU A 216 -6.04 13.55 10.45
N TYR A 217 -5.52 14.78 10.48
CA TYR A 217 -6.21 15.96 9.97
C TYR A 217 -6.59 15.79 8.49
N PHE A 218 -5.62 15.44 7.63
CA PHE A 218 -5.86 15.23 6.21
C PHE A 218 -6.72 13.99 5.95
N LEU A 219 -6.60 12.94 6.75
CA LEU A 219 -7.50 11.78 6.65
C LEU A 219 -8.96 12.19 6.85
N ASN A 220 -9.24 13.06 7.83
CA ASN A 220 -10.58 13.57 8.09
C ASN A 220 -11.05 14.59 7.03
N LEU A 221 -10.15 15.44 6.53
CA LEU A 221 -10.46 16.41 5.48
C LEU A 221 -10.77 15.73 4.14
N CYS A 222 -10.04 14.66 3.84
CA CYS A 222 -10.04 13.97 2.55
C CYS A 222 -10.86 12.68 2.56
N SER A 223 -11.84 12.58 3.46
CA SER A 223 -12.72 11.43 3.51
C SER A 223 -14.17 11.81 3.80
N GLU A 224 -15.06 10.95 3.33
CA GLU A 224 -16.43 10.87 3.85
C GLU A 224 -16.49 9.83 4.97
N LYS A 225 -17.57 9.84 5.76
CA LYS A 225 -17.76 8.85 6.83
C LYS A 225 -18.58 7.68 6.34
N GLY A 226 -18.14 6.48 6.69
CA GLY A 226 -18.88 5.26 6.45
C GLY A 226 -18.32 4.47 5.28
N VAL A 227 -18.09 3.19 5.52
CA VAL A 227 -17.65 2.23 4.49
C VAL A 227 -18.39 0.93 4.65
N THR A 228 -18.63 0.22 3.55
CA THR A 228 -19.16 -1.14 3.56
C THR A 228 -18.10 -2.08 3.00
N VAL A 229 -17.72 -3.05 3.80
CA VAL A 229 -16.80 -4.12 3.40
C VAL A 229 -17.58 -5.41 3.17
N LYS A 230 -17.15 -6.23 2.22
CA LYS A 230 -17.75 -7.53 1.90
C LYS A 230 -16.74 -8.42 1.19
#